data_AF-A0ABC9X084-F1
#
_entry.id   AF-A0ABC9X084-F1
#
_cell.length_a   1.000
_cell.length_b   1.000
_cell.length_c   1.000
_cell.angle_alpha   90.00
_cell.angle_beta   90.00
_cell.angle_gamma   90.00
#
_symmetry.space_group_name_H-M   'P 1'
#
loop_
_entity.id
_entity.type
_entity.pdbx_description
1 polymer ?
#
loop_
_entity_poly.entity_id
_entity_poly.type
_entity_poly.pdbx_seq_one_letter_code
_entity_poly.pdbx_strand_id
1 'polypeptide(L)'
;MQGERKAEYKEPVPSSCSILGALLHHNYSSLLKMVMTCGKARVQQLAENTRYFRRRLKEMGFIIYGNEDSPVVPLMLYMPAKIGAFGREMLKRNIGVVVVGFPATPIIESRARFCLSAAHTKEMLDTALKEINEVGDLLQLKYSRHRLVPILDRPFDETTYEETED
;
A
#
# COMPACT_ATOMS: atom_id res chain seq x y z
N MET A 1 5.21 26.11 6.76
CA MET A 1 5.73 25.41 7.95
C MET A 1 6.42 24.13 7.50
N GLN A 2 7.71 24.20 7.19
CA GLN A 2 8.55 23.05 6.90
C GLN A 2 9.54 22.94 8.05
N GLY A 3 9.62 21.76 8.66
CA GLY A 3 10.46 21.51 9.82
C GLY A 3 10.88 20.05 9.85
N GLU A 4 11.66 19.64 8.85
CA GLU A 4 12.35 18.36 8.85
C GLU A 4 13.46 18.38 9.91
N ARG A 5 13.21 17.75 11.06
CA ARG A 5 14.25 17.48 12.05
C ARG A 5 15.14 16.36 11.54
N LYS A 6 16.32 16.71 11.00
CA LYS A 6 17.40 15.74 10.75
C LYS A 6 17.90 15.21 12.09
N ALA A 7 17.80 13.90 12.29
CA ALA A 7 18.44 13.21 13.41
C ALA A 7 19.94 13.10 13.12
N GLU A 8 20.73 13.98 13.74
CA GLU A 8 22.18 13.98 13.69
C GLU A 8 22.71 12.90 14.64
N TYR A 9 23.32 11.86 14.08
CA TYR A 9 23.90 10.74 14.83
C TYR A 9 25.34 11.11 15.20
N LYS A 10 25.60 11.38 16.48
CA LYS A 10 26.91 11.82 16.99
C LYS A 10 27.76 10.59 17.31
N GLU A 11 28.86 10.39 16.58
CA GLU A 11 29.82 9.30 16.85
C GLU A 11 30.56 9.53 18.18
N PRO A 12 30.79 8.48 19.00
CA PRO A 12 31.58 8.59 20.23
C PRO A 12 33.09 8.59 19.92
N VAL A 13 33.81 9.54 20.52
CA VAL A 13 35.27 9.69 20.39
C VAL A 13 36.01 8.51 21.06
N PRO A 14 36.99 7.85 20.40
CA PRO A 14 37.75 6.78 21.03
C PRO A 14 38.99 7.34 21.76
N SER A 15 39.00 7.25 23.08
CA SER A 15 40.20 7.44 23.91
C SER A 15 40.98 6.12 24.04
N SER A 16 42.22 6.15 23.55
CA SER A 16 43.40 5.32 23.89
C SER A 16 43.31 3.79 23.83
N CYS A 17 44.12 3.22 22.91
CA CYS A 17 44.72 1.88 22.90
C CYS A 17 43.72 0.69 22.78
N SER A 18 43.65 -0.04 21.66
CA SER A 18 44.66 -1.02 21.25
C SER A 18 44.13 -1.75 19.99
N ILE A 19 45.02 -2.30 19.18
CA ILE A 19 44.82 -2.87 17.82
C ILE A 19 43.66 -3.89 17.71
N LEU A 20 43.18 -4.43 18.84
CA LEU A 20 42.04 -5.34 18.93
C LEU A 20 40.68 -4.66 18.65
N GLY A 21 40.54 -3.36 18.91
CA GLY A 21 39.31 -2.61 18.61
C GLY A 21 39.04 -2.42 17.11
N ALA A 22 40.10 -2.33 16.29
CA ALA A 22 39.97 -2.11 14.84
C ALA A 22 39.43 -3.33 14.09
N LEU A 23 39.76 -4.55 14.52
CA LEU A 23 39.26 -5.80 13.92
C LEU A 23 37.77 -6.04 14.21
N LEU A 24 37.28 -5.62 15.37
CA LEU A 24 35.85 -5.64 15.68
C LEU A 24 35.12 -4.49 14.95
N HIS A 25 35.69 -3.28 14.89
CA HIS A 25 35.09 -2.17 14.13
C HIS A 25 34.96 -2.45 12.62
N HIS A 26 35.91 -3.19 12.02
CA HIS A 26 35.84 -3.56 10.61
C HIS A 26 34.73 -4.59 10.31
N ASN A 27 34.50 -5.55 11.21
CA ASN A 27 33.42 -6.53 11.06
C ASN A 27 32.04 -5.91 11.35
N TYR A 28 31.92 -5.02 12.34
CA TYR A 28 30.66 -4.31 12.60
C TYR A 28 30.32 -3.27 11.52
N SER A 29 31.31 -2.55 10.96
CA SER A 29 31.08 -1.58 9.87
C SER A 29 30.58 -2.26 8.59
N SER A 30 31.12 -3.44 8.25
CA SER A 30 30.67 -4.21 7.07
C SER A 30 29.28 -4.82 7.29
N LEU A 31 28.98 -5.31 8.49
CA LEU A 31 27.64 -5.81 8.84
C LEU A 31 26.60 -4.67 8.87
N LEU A 32 26.95 -3.50 9.43
CA LEU A 32 26.08 -2.32 9.41
C LEU A 32 25.87 -1.81 7.98
N LYS A 33 26.93 -1.77 7.17
CA LYS A 33 26.82 -1.43 5.74
C LYS A 33 25.94 -2.42 5.00
N MET A 34 26.07 -3.72 5.23
CA MET A 34 25.22 -4.76 4.63
C MET A 34 23.76 -4.60 5.07
N VAL A 35 23.48 -4.37 6.35
CA VAL A 35 22.12 -4.12 6.84
C VAL A 35 21.53 -2.85 6.22
N MET A 36 22.33 -1.79 6.07
CA MET A 36 21.90 -0.53 5.48
C MET A 36 21.71 -0.63 3.96
N THR A 37 22.55 -1.36 3.22
CA THR A 37 22.40 -1.55 1.76
C THR A 37 21.25 -2.49 1.44
N CYS A 38 21.12 -3.62 2.14
CA CYS A 38 19.97 -4.52 2.03
C CYS A 38 18.67 -3.84 2.48
N GLY A 39 18.73 -2.96 3.48
CA GLY A 39 17.60 -2.15 3.94
C GLY A 39 17.09 -1.21 2.86
N LYS A 40 17.98 -0.45 2.23
CA LYS A 40 17.61 0.47 1.12
C LYS A 40 16.97 -0.26 -0.05
N ALA A 41 17.53 -1.39 -0.47
CA ALA A 41 16.98 -2.20 -1.56
C ALA A 41 15.55 -2.69 -1.24
N ARG A 42 15.31 -3.15 0.00
CA ARG A 42 13.98 -3.61 0.44
C ARG A 42 12.94 -2.50 0.48
N VAL A 43 13.33 -1.30 0.93
CA VAL A 43 12.42 -0.13 0.95
C VAL A 43 12.04 0.26 -0.49
N GLN A 44 13.00 0.24 -1.42
CA GLN A 44 12.73 0.54 -2.81
C GLN A 44 11.81 -0.49 -3.46
N GLN A 45 12.05 -1.79 -3.25
CA GLN A 45 11.18 -2.86 -3.71
C GLN A 45 9.75 -2.71 -3.16
N LEU A 46 9.62 -2.37 -1.86
CA LEU A 46 8.33 -2.15 -1.23
C LEU A 46 7.58 -0.98 -1.87
N ALA A 47 8.27 0.13 -2.15
CA ALA A 47 7.69 1.30 -2.79
C ALA A 47 7.19 0.97 -4.22
N GLU A 48 7.99 0.24 -5.00
CA GLU A 48 7.63 -0.20 -6.35
C GLU A 48 6.41 -1.14 -6.34
N ASN A 49 6.41 -2.13 -5.45
CA ASN A 49 5.28 -3.05 -5.27
C ASN A 49 4.00 -2.30 -4.86
N THR A 50 4.14 -1.32 -3.96
CA THR A 50 3.02 -0.50 -3.47
C THR A 50 2.44 0.35 -4.58
N ARG A 51 3.28 1.05 -5.35
CA ARG A 51 2.84 1.87 -6.48
C ARG A 51 2.17 1.02 -7.55
N TYR A 52 2.73 -0.16 -7.84
CA TYR A 52 2.15 -1.12 -8.78
C TYR A 52 0.73 -1.53 -8.36
N PHE A 53 0.59 -2.02 -7.12
CA PHE A 53 -0.68 -2.52 -6.61
C PHE A 53 -1.75 -1.42 -6.54
N ARG A 54 -1.39 -0.21 -6.07
CA ARG A 54 -2.32 0.93 -6.00
C ARG A 54 -2.80 1.35 -7.39
N ARG A 55 -1.89 1.43 -8.37
CA ARG A 55 -2.24 1.79 -9.75
C ARG A 55 -3.25 0.79 -10.33
N ARG A 56 -2.99 -0.51 -10.19
CA ARG A 56 -3.88 -1.57 -10.69
C ARG A 56 -5.26 -1.53 -10.05
N LEU A 57 -5.34 -1.34 -8.74
CA LEU A 57 -6.63 -1.22 -8.06
C LEU A 57 -7.41 0.03 -8.51
N LYS A 58 -6.74 1.17 -8.75
CA LYS A 58 -7.37 2.37 -9.32
C LYS A 58 -7.91 2.09 -10.72
N GLU A 59 -7.13 1.43 -11.58
CA GLU A 59 -7.53 1.00 -12.94
C GLU A 59 -8.78 0.10 -12.93
N MET A 60 -8.88 -0.79 -11.94
CA MET A 60 -10.04 -1.69 -11.77
C MET A 60 -11.31 -0.99 -11.25
N GLY A 61 -11.22 0.28 -10.86
CA GLY A 61 -12.35 1.09 -10.41
C GLY A 61 -12.60 1.07 -8.89
N PHE A 62 -11.62 0.65 -8.09
CA PHE A 62 -11.69 0.77 -6.64
C PHE A 62 -11.28 2.17 -6.17
N ILE A 63 -11.92 2.66 -5.12
CA ILE A 63 -11.55 3.92 -4.46
C ILE A 63 -10.56 3.60 -3.35
N ILE A 64 -9.35 4.17 -3.46
CA ILE A 64 -8.24 3.95 -2.53
C ILE A 64 -7.85 5.29 -1.93
N TYR A 65 -7.64 5.32 -0.61
CA TYR A 65 -7.20 6.52 0.11
C TYR A 65 -5.73 6.44 0.54
N GLY A 66 -5.12 7.57 0.82
CA GLY A 66 -3.77 7.68 1.36
C GLY A 66 -2.68 7.87 0.30
N ASN A 67 -1.46 8.10 0.78
CA ASN A 67 -0.29 8.42 -0.05
C ASN A 67 0.17 7.21 -0.89
N GLU A 68 0.68 7.46 -2.09
CA GLU A 68 1.19 6.45 -3.02
C GLU A 68 2.39 5.68 -2.44
N ASP A 69 3.22 6.34 -1.62
CA ASP A 69 4.42 5.74 -1.03
C ASP A 69 4.14 4.94 0.25
N SER A 70 2.88 4.91 0.72
CA SER A 70 2.52 4.20 1.94
C SER A 70 2.25 2.72 1.67
N PRO A 71 2.96 1.78 2.34
CA PRO A 71 2.79 0.34 2.13
C PRO A 71 1.44 -0.21 2.60
N VAL A 72 0.68 0.61 3.34
CA VAL A 72 -0.69 0.31 3.73
C VAL A 72 -1.64 0.91 2.71
N VAL A 73 -2.39 0.04 2.02
CA VAL A 73 -3.33 0.41 0.97
C VAL A 73 -4.76 0.23 1.48
N PRO A 74 -5.43 1.30 1.94
CA PRO A 74 -6.83 1.24 2.35
C PRO A 74 -7.77 1.35 1.14
N LEU A 75 -8.54 0.28 0.91
CA LEU A 75 -9.60 0.18 -0.08
C LEU A 75 -10.95 0.49 0.59
N MET A 76 -11.67 1.49 0.06
CA MET A 76 -12.94 1.93 0.63
C MET A 76 -14.08 1.03 0.18
N LEU A 77 -14.84 0.52 1.15
CA LEU A 77 -16.00 -0.34 0.90
C LEU A 77 -17.31 0.43 1.10
N TYR A 78 -17.32 1.49 1.92
CA TYR A 78 -18.45 2.36 2.31
C TYR A 78 -19.64 1.65 2.98
N MET A 79 -19.93 0.40 2.61
CA MET A 79 -21.06 -0.37 3.07
C MET A 79 -20.62 -1.38 4.15
N PRO A 80 -21.00 -1.18 5.43
CA PRO A 80 -20.57 -2.04 6.52
C PRO A 80 -21.10 -3.47 6.40
N ALA A 81 -22.28 -3.67 5.82
CA ALA A 81 -22.84 -5.00 5.57
C ALA A 81 -21.96 -5.86 4.65
N LYS A 82 -21.23 -5.23 3.71
CA LYS A 82 -20.39 -5.93 2.74
C LYS A 82 -18.99 -6.26 3.28
N ILE A 83 -18.52 -5.60 4.35
CA ILE A 83 -17.22 -5.87 4.99
C ILE A 83 -17.06 -7.35 5.34
N GLY A 84 -18.03 -7.90 6.07
CA GLY A 84 -17.95 -9.29 6.55
C GLY A 84 -18.03 -10.31 5.42
N ALA A 85 -18.73 -9.98 4.32
CA ALA A 85 -18.74 -10.81 3.12
C ALA A 85 -17.39 -10.75 2.40
N PHE A 86 -16.83 -9.55 2.22
CA PHE A 86 -15.53 -9.34 1.58
C PHE A 86 -14.40 -10.09 2.29
N GLY A 87 -14.31 -9.99 3.61
CA GLY A 87 -13.29 -10.70 4.38
C GLY A 87 -13.39 -12.22 4.25
N ARG A 88 -14.61 -12.77 4.29
CA ARG A 88 -14.85 -14.22 4.12
C ARG A 88 -14.51 -14.71 2.72
N GLU A 89 -14.88 -13.95 1.69
CA GLU A 89 -14.61 -14.28 0.29
C GLU A 89 -13.13 -14.21 -0.05
N MET A 90 -12.38 -13.27 0.54
CA MET A 90 -10.92 -13.20 0.42
C MET A 90 -10.23 -14.37 1.14
N LEU A 91 -10.70 -14.73 2.34
CA LEU A 91 -10.14 -15.84 3.09
C LEU A 91 -10.32 -17.18 2.38
N LYS A 92 -11.49 -17.42 1.74
CA LYS A 92 -11.73 -18.62 0.91
C LYS A 92 -10.75 -18.74 -0.26
N ARG A 93 -10.26 -17.61 -0.77
CA ARG A 93 -9.28 -17.52 -1.87
C ARG A 93 -7.84 -17.52 -1.37
N ASN A 94 -7.60 -17.80 -0.09
CA ASN A 94 -6.30 -17.80 0.57
C ASN A 94 -5.60 -16.43 0.58
N ILE A 95 -6.36 -15.33 0.54
CA ILE A 95 -5.81 -13.98 0.66
C ILE A 95 -6.18 -13.39 2.02
N GLY A 96 -5.16 -13.10 2.84
CA GLY A 96 -5.33 -12.45 4.13
C GLY A 96 -5.56 -10.95 3.96
N VAL A 97 -6.75 -10.47 4.35
CA VAL A 97 -7.08 -9.04 4.34
C VAL A 97 -7.60 -8.60 5.70
N VAL A 98 -7.13 -7.44 6.17
CA VAL A 98 -7.62 -6.84 7.41
C VAL A 98 -8.77 -5.92 7.06
N VAL A 99 -10.00 -6.29 7.46
CA VAL A 99 -11.16 -5.40 7.28
C VAL A 99 -11.41 -4.62 8.55
N VAL A 100 -11.60 -3.30 8.41
CA VAL A 100 -11.79 -2.37 9.51
C VAL A 100 -13.17 -1.75 9.36
N GLY A 101 -13.97 -1.91 10.42
CA GLY A 101 -15.27 -1.28 10.57
C GLY A 101 -15.43 -0.67 11.96
N PHE A 102 -16.65 -0.27 12.29
CA PHE A 102 -17.02 0.20 13.62
C PHE A 102 -16.64 -0.84 14.70
N PRO A 103 -16.04 -0.46 15.85
CA PRO A 103 -15.86 0.89 16.41
C PRO A 103 -14.58 1.64 16.00
N ALA A 104 -13.68 1.02 15.23
CA ALA A 104 -12.37 1.59 14.90
C ALA A 104 -12.42 2.69 13.82
N THR A 105 -13.47 2.71 13.00
CA THR A 105 -13.75 3.73 11.98
C THR A 105 -15.24 4.09 11.99
N PRO A 106 -15.62 5.31 11.55
CA PRO A 106 -17.03 5.66 11.45
C PRO A 106 -17.73 4.71 10.47
N ILE A 107 -19.03 4.51 10.68
CA ILE A 107 -19.84 3.50 9.96
C ILE A 107 -19.73 3.68 8.44
N ILE A 108 -19.72 4.94 7.99
CA ILE A 108 -19.65 5.33 6.58
C ILE A 108 -18.27 5.15 5.93
N GLU A 109 -17.19 5.05 6.71
CA GLU A 109 -15.80 4.92 6.20
C GLU A 109 -15.22 3.52 6.42
N SER A 110 -16.09 2.53 6.33
CA SER A 110 -15.77 1.12 6.32
C SER A 110 -14.76 0.80 5.19
N ARG A 111 -13.62 0.17 5.53
CA ARG A 111 -12.51 -0.08 4.60
C ARG A 111 -11.76 -1.37 4.85
N ALA A 112 -11.19 -1.93 3.79
CA ALA A 112 -10.23 -3.02 3.87
C ALA A 112 -8.80 -2.47 3.75
N ARG A 113 -7.86 -2.97 4.55
CA ARG A 113 -6.45 -2.58 4.53
C ARG A 113 -5.62 -3.74 3.98
N PHE A 114 -4.88 -3.48 2.91
CA PHE A 114 -3.85 -4.37 2.41
C PHE A 114 -2.49 -3.89 2.90
N CYS A 115 -1.74 -4.79 3.52
CA CYS A 115 -0.40 -4.51 4.03
C CYS A 115 0.61 -5.18 3.10
N LEU A 116 1.32 -4.37 2.32
CA LEU A 116 2.34 -4.87 1.41
C LEU A 116 3.68 -5.00 2.12
N SER A 117 4.50 -5.91 1.61
CA SER A 117 5.86 -6.20 2.08
C SER A 117 6.80 -6.34 0.89
N ALA A 118 8.09 -6.07 1.10
CA ALA A 118 9.13 -6.21 0.08
C ALA A 118 9.29 -7.67 -0.41
N ALA A 119 8.82 -8.64 0.36
CA ALA A 119 8.88 -10.07 0.00
C ALA A 119 7.86 -10.51 -1.05
N HIS A 120 6.85 -9.68 -1.37
CA HIS A 120 5.86 -10.05 -2.38
C HIS A 120 6.47 -9.97 -3.77
N THR A 121 6.33 -11.05 -4.54
CA THR A 121 6.68 -11.05 -5.96
C THR A 121 5.53 -10.47 -6.79
N LYS A 122 5.84 -10.07 -8.03
CA LYS A 122 4.85 -9.48 -8.92
C LYS A 122 3.73 -10.47 -9.27
N GLU A 123 4.04 -11.75 -9.40
CA GLU A 123 3.09 -12.81 -9.70
C GLU A 123 2.08 -13.02 -8.57
N MET A 124 2.55 -12.91 -7.32
CA MET A 124 1.67 -12.94 -6.14
C MET A 124 0.71 -11.74 -6.14
N LEU A 125 1.23 -10.55 -6.47
CA LEU A 125 0.41 -9.34 -6.57
C LEU A 125 -0.62 -9.44 -7.69
N ASP A 126 -0.24 -9.95 -8.86
CA ASP A 126 -1.15 -10.15 -10.00
C ASP A 126 -2.25 -11.15 -9.69
N THR A 127 -1.90 -12.25 -8.99
CA THR A 127 -2.88 -13.23 -8.50
C THR A 127 -3.86 -12.57 -7.51
N ALA A 128 -3.32 -11.82 -6.53
CA ALA A 128 -4.17 -11.12 -5.56
C ALA A 128 -5.09 -10.10 -6.23
N LEU A 129 -4.58 -9.33 -7.20
CA LEU A 129 -5.35 -8.36 -7.96
C LEU A 129 -6.49 -9.02 -8.76
N LYS A 130 -6.25 -10.18 -9.37
CA LYS A 130 -7.28 -10.94 -10.08
C LYS A 130 -8.42 -11.37 -9.14
N GLU A 131 -8.08 -11.96 -8.01
CA GLU A 131 -9.06 -12.38 -7.00
C GLU A 131 -9.83 -11.18 -6.42
N ILE A 132 -9.14 -10.06 -6.16
CA ILE A 132 -9.77 -8.81 -5.71
C ILE A 132 -10.76 -8.28 -6.76
N ASN A 133 -10.40 -8.37 -8.04
CA ASN A 133 -11.27 -7.95 -9.12
C ASN A 133 -12.56 -8.78 -9.16
N GLU A 134 -12.45 -10.11 -9.10
CA GLU A 134 -13.60 -11.03 -9.10
C GLU A 134 -14.52 -10.82 -7.88
N VAL A 135 -13.94 -10.68 -6.68
CA VAL A 135 -14.72 -10.39 -5.46
C VAL A 135 -15.37 -9.00 -5.55
N GLY A 136 -14.67 -8.02 -6.12
CA GLY A 136 -15.19 -6.67 -6.34
C GLY A 136 -16.40 -6.65 -7.27
N ASP A 137 -16.41 -7.51 -8.29
CA ASP A 137 -17.55 -7.69 -9.19
C ASP A 137 -18.71 -8.42 -8.48
N LEU A 138 -18.42 -9.47 -7.72
CA LEU A 138 -19.45 -10.20 -6.97
C LEU A 138 -20.16 -9.32 -5.93
N LEU A 139 -19.40 -8.51 -5.20
CA LEU A 139 -19.92 -7.65 -4.13
C LEU A 139 -20.27 -6.23 -4.61
N GLN A 140 -20.06 -5.90 -5.89
CA GLN A 140 -20.31 -4.57 -6.46
C GLN A 140 -19.63 -3.47 -5.63
N LEU A 141 -18.30 -3.54 -5.54
CA LEU A 141 -17.45 -2.64 -4.74
C LEU A 141 -16.65 -1.64 -5.60
N LYS A 142 -16.84 -1.67 -6.92
CA LYS A 142 -16.17 -0.79 -7.89
C LYS A 142 -16.96 0.51 -8.06
N TYR A 143 -16.75 1.45 -7.13
CA TYR A 143 -17.50 2.71 -7.09
C TYR A 143 -16.96 3.80 -8.02
N SER A 144 -15.72 3.67 -8.50
CA SER A 144 -15.11 4.71 -9.34
C SER A 144 -15.81 4.81 -10.69
N ARG A 145 -16.26 6.03 -11.03
CA ARG A 145 -16.84 6.35 -12.35
C ARG A 145 -15.78 6.51 -13.44
N HIS A 146 -14.50 6.64 -13.06
CA HIS A 146 -13.37 6.62 -13.99
C HIS A 146 -13.05 5.18 -14.40
N ARG A 147 -14.00 4.55 -15.09
CA ARG A 147 -13.67 3.41 -15.93
C ARG A 147 -12.91 4.00 -17.12
N LEU A 148 -11.65 3.62 -17.32
CA LEU A 148 -10.97 3.85 -18.60
C LEU A 148 -11.63 2.95 -19.66
N VAL A 149 -12.88 3.26 -20.00
CA VAL A 149 -13.53 2.70 -21.19
C VAL A 149 -12.84 3.36 -22.39
N PRO A 150 -12.39 2.59 -23.40
CA PRO A 150 -12.14 3.15 -24.72
C PRO A 150 -13.38 3.95 -25.12
N ILE A 151 -13.19 5.16 -25.64
CA ILE A 151 -14.22 6.19 -25.85
C ILE A 151 -15.36 5.77 -26.78
N LEU A 152 -15.35 4.55 -27.34
CA LEU A 152 -16.23 4.12 -28.43
C LEU A 152 -17.68 3.80 -28.07
N ASP A 153 -18.06 3.61 -26.80
CA ASP A 153 -19.43 3.20 -26.43
C ASP A 153 -20.08 4.09 -25.35
N ARG A 154 -19.95 5.42 -25.41
CA ARG A 154 -20.85 6.29 -24.63
C ARG A 154 -22.07 6.68 -25.47
N PRO A 155 -23.27 6.12 -25.24
CA PRO A 155 -24.49 6.84 -25.57
C PRO A 155 -24.49 8.15 -24.75
N PHE A 156 -24.71 9.27 -25.44
CA PHE A 156 -24.95 10.58 -24.83
C PHE A 156 -26.13 10.45 -23.86
N ASP A 157 -25.86 10.47 -22.56
CA ASP A 157 -26.90 10.73 -21.57
C ASP A 157 -26.57 12.06 -20.90
N GLU A 158 -27.40 13.06 -21.20
CA GLU A 158 -27.38 14.42 -20.68
C GLU A 158 -27.75 14.43 -19.20
N THR A 159 -26.80 14.13 -18.32
CA THR A 159 -26.81 14.70 -16.96
C THR A 159 -25.40 15.14 -16.58
N THR A 160 -25.03 16.28 -17.14
CA THR A 160 -23.96 17.15 -16.69
C THR A 160 -24.17 17.50 -15.21
N TYR A 161 -23.20 17.17 -14.38
CA TYR A 161 -22.84 18.03 -13.24
C TYR A 161 -21.37 18.41 -13.48
N GLU A 162 -21.19 19.54 -14.15
CA GLU A 162 -20.02 20.38 -13.95
C GLU A 162 -20.07 20.97 -12.53
N GLU A 163 -18.93 21.55 -12.13
CA GLU A 163 -18.57 22.19 -10.85
C GLU A 163 -17.74 21.27 -9.93
N THR A 164 -16.48 21.57 -9.59
CA THR A 164 -15.68 22.80 -9.74
C THR A 164 -14.20 22.45 -9.52
N GLU A 165 -13.34 23.14 -10.28
CA GLU A 165 -11.96 23.44 -9.87
C GLU A 165 -12.00 24.32 -8.62
N ASP A 166 -11.24 23.96 -7.58
CA ASP A 166 -10.51 24.82 -6.63
C ASP A 166 -9.57 23.96 -5.76
#